data_AF-A0A963C1J8-F1
#
_entry.id   AF-A0A963C1J8-F1
#
_cell.length_a   1.000
_cell.length_b   1.000
_cell.length_c   1.000
_cell.angle_alpha   90.00
_cell.angle_beta   90.00
_cell.angle_gamma   90.00
#
_symmetry.space_group_name_H-M   'P 1'
#
loop_
_entity.id
_entity.type
_entity.pdbx_description
1 polymer ?
#
loop_
_entity_poly.entity_id
_entity_poly.type
_entity_poly.pdbx_seq_one_letter_code
_entity_poly.pdbx_strand_id
1 'polypeptide(L)' 'MRYWLMKSEPEAYGIDDLARDGVTAWWGVRNYQARNFMRDQMSVGDRGFFYHSNC' A
#
# COMPACT_ATOMS: atom_id res chain seq x y z
N MET A 1 -5.87 -12.00 10.98
CA MET A 1 -5.69 -11.61 9.57
C MET A 1 -6.63 -10.46 9.28
N ARG A 2 -6.07 -9.26 9.09
CA ARG A 2 -6.81 -8.04 8.72
C ARG A 2 -6.69 -7.79 7.22
N TYR A 3 -7.58 -6.95 6.73
CA TYR A 3 -7.60 -6.53 5.33
C TYR A 3 -7.43 -5.01 5.25
N TRP A 4 -6.68 -4.58 4.24
CA TRP A 4 -6.31 -3.18 4.03
C TRP A 4 -6.64 -2.74 2.60
N LEU A 5 -6.68 -1.43 2.39
CA LEU A 5 -6.74 -0.84 1.05
C LEU A 5 -5.61 0.17 0.93
N MET A 6 -4.69 -0.10 0.01
CA MET A 6 -3.47 0.67 -0.21
C MET A 6 -3.62 1.47 -1.51
N LYS A 7 -3.53 2.79 -1.41
CA LYS A 7 -3.70 3.69 -2.56
C LYS A 7 -2.36 4.04 -3.17
N SER A 8 -2.25 3.96 -4.49
CA SER A 8 -1.10 4.44 -5.25
C SER A 8 -1.58 5.10 -6.54
N GLU A 9 -0.88 6.14 -6.99
CA GLU A 9 -1.12 6.73 -8.31
C GLU A 9 -0.45 5.83 -9.37
N PRO A 10 -1.19 5.41 -10.42
CA PRO A 10 -0.66 4.47 -11.41
C PRO A 10 0.54 5.01 -12.17
N GLU A 11 0.64 6.34 -12.35
CA GLU A 11 1.77 6.99 -13.02
C GLU A 11 3.06 6.99 -12.19
N ALA A 12 2.93 6.92 -10.85
CA ALA A 12 4.07 6.89 -9.94
C ALA A 12 4.51 5.46 -9.62
N TYR A 13 3.57 4.60 -9.25
CA TYR A 13 3.81 3.17 -9.02
C TYR A 13 2.51 2.38 -9.15
N GLY A 14 2.40 1.57 -10.20
CA GLY A 14 1.21 0.79 -10.52
C GLY A 14 1.21 -0.63 -9.94
N ILE A 15 0.08 -1.33 -10.13
CA ILE A 15 -0.04 -2.76 -9.78
C ILE A 15 0.85 -3.63 -10.68
N ASP A 16 1.05 -3.24 -11.93
CA ASP A 16 1.92 -3.97 -12.87
C ASP A 16 3.40 -3.82 -12.50
N ASP A 17 3.80 -2.68 -11.93
CA ASP A 17 5.14 -2.50 -11.35
C ASP A 17 5.33 -3.45 -10.16
N LEU A 18 4.35 -3.52 -9.26
CA LEU A 18 4.39 -4.46 -8.14
C LEU A 18 4.43 -5.91 -8.60
N ALA A 19 3.68 -6.26 -9.65
CA ALA A 19 3.67 -7.61 -10.22
C ALA A 19 5.03 -7.98 -10.82
N ARG A 20 5.73 -7.03 -11.46
CA ARG A 20 7.08 -7.21 -12.00
C ARG A 20 8.13 -7.31 -10.88
N ASP A 21 8.07 -6.44 -9.89
CA ASP A 21 9.09 -6.33 -8.83
C ASP A 21 8.89 -7.39 -7.73
N GLY A 22 7.68 -7.92 -7.58
CA GLY A 22 7.28 -8.92 -6.59
C GLY A 22 7.09 -8.36 -5.18
N VAL A 23 8.04 -7.55 -4.71
CA VAL A 23 8.00 -6.90 -3.39
C VAL A 23 8.56 -5.49 -3.50
N THR A 24 7.89 -4.53 -2.85
CA THR A 24 8.37 -3.15 -2.76
C THR A 24 8.18 -2.59 -1.36
N ALA A 25 8.97 -1.58 -1.01
CA ALA A 25 8.78 -0.82 0.22
C ALA A 25 7.65 0.20 0.04
N TRP A 26 6.74 0.29 1.02
CA TRP A 26 5.65 1.27 0.97
C TRP A 26 6.08 2.61 1.60
N TRP A 27 6.62 3.51 0.79
CA TRP A 27 7.08 4.83 1.20
C TRP A 27 6.07 5.94 0.83
N GLY A 28 6.38 7.18 1.18
CA GLY A 28 5.58 8.35 0.77
C GLY A 28 4.33 8.65 1.60
N VAL A 29 3.99 7.83 2.61
CA VAL A 29 2.84 8.11 3.48
C VAL A 29 3.12 9.33 4.37
N ARG A 30 2.36 10.41 4.13
CA ARG A 30 2.43 11.67 4.91
C ARG A 30 1.22 11.90 5.80
N ASN A 31 0.18 11.08 5.68
CA ASN A 31 -0.98 11.14 6.57
C ASN A 31 -0.66 10.41 7.89
N TYR A 32 -0.81 11.12 9.02
CA TYR A 32 -0.49 10.57 10.34
C TYR A 32 -1.33 9.35 10.72
N GLN A 33 -2.62 9.34 10.37
CA GLN A 33 -3.50 8.22 10.69
C GLN A 33 -3.13 6.97 9.88
N ALA A 34 -2.91 7.12 8.57
CA ALA A 34 -2.45 6.02 7.70
C ALA A 34 -1.12 5.45 8.19
N ARG A 35 -0.16 6.31 8.57
CA ARG A 35 1.10 5.88 9.18
C ARG A 35 0.86 5.07 10.46
N ASN A 36 -0.03 5.53 11.34
CA ASN A 36 -0.33 4.83 12.59
C ASN A 36 -1.03 3.48 12.32
N PHE A 37 -1.88 3.36 11.30
CA PHE A 37 -2.42 2.06 10.88
C PHE A 37 -1.32 1.08 10.46
N MET A 38 -0.38 1.54 9.64
CA MET A 38 0.75 0.71 9.18
C MET A 38 1.68 0.29 10.32
N ARG A 39 1.93 1.18 11.28
CA ARG A 39 2.84 0.93 12.41
C ARG A 39 2.21 0.05 13.50
N ASP A 40 0.98 0.37 13.89
CA ASP A 40 0.38 -0.15 15.13
C ASP A 40 -0.56 -1.32 14.89
N GLN A 41 -1.09 -1.48 13.67
CA GLN A 41 -2.18 -2.41 13.39
C GLN A 41 -1.90 -3.42 12.26
N MET A 42 -1.08 -3.07 11.28
CA MET A 42 -0.66 -4.02 10.25
C MET A 42 0.27 -5.08 10.82
N SER A 43 0.12 -6.32 10.37
CA SER A 43 1.00 -7.43 10.73
C SER A 43 1.40 -8.23 9.50
N VAL A 44 2.57 -8.88 9.55
CA VAL A 44 3.02 -9.77 8.48
C VAL A 44 1.96 -10.87 8.26
N GLY A 45 1.57 -11.07 6.99
CA GLY A 45 0.52 -12.00 6.60
C GLY A 45 -0.87 -11.37 6.44
N ASP A 46 -1.06 -10.11 6.87
CA ASP A 46 -2.24 -9.34 6.47
C ASP A 46 -2.26 -9.12 4.95
N ARG A 47 -3.47 -8.98 4.40
CA ARG A 47 -3.67 -8.77 2.96
C ARG A 47 -4.21 -7.38 2.68
N GLY A 48 -3.91 -6.83 1.51
CA GLY A 48 -4.41 -5.53 1.10
C GLY A 48 -4.82 -5.52 -0.37
N PHE A 49 -5.89 -4.79 -0.68
CA PHE A 49 -6.19 -4.42 -2.05
C PHE A 49 -5.29 -3.27 -2.48
N PHE A 50 -4.71 -3.38 -3.67
CA PHE A 50 -4.02 -2.27 -4.32
C PHE A 50 -5.05 -1.47 -5.11
N TYR A 51 -5.17 -0.18 -4.81
CA TYR A 51 -6.16 0.71 -5.41
C TYR A 51 -5.46 1.83 -6.18
N HIS A 52 -5.68 1.89 -7.48
CA HIS A 52 -5.28 3.03 -8.30
C HIS A 52 -6.16 4.23 -7.95
N SER A 53 -5.55 5.26 -7.39
CA SER A 53 -6.20 6.54 -7.10
C SER A 53 -5.81 7.59 -8.13
N ASN A 54 -6.63 8.64 -8.23
CA ASN A 54 -6.34 9.85 -9.01
C ASN A 54 -6.06 9.54 -10.50
N CYS A 55 -6.97 8.78 -11.10
CA CYS A 55 -6.96 8.38 -12.52
C CYS A 55 -7.85 9.31 -13.35
#